data_AF-A0A958LX51-F1
#
_entry.id   AF-A0A958LX51-F1
#
_cell.length_a   1.000
_cell.length_b   1.000
_cell.length_c   1.000
_cell.angle_alpha   90.00
_cell.angle_beta   90.00
_cell.angle_gamma   90.00
#
_symmetry.space_group_name_H-M   'P 1'
#
loop_
_entity.id
_entity.type
_entity.pdbx_description
1 polymer ?
#
loop_
_entity_poly.entity_id
_entity_poly.type
_entity_poly.pdbx_seq_one_letter_code
_entity_poly.pdbx_strand_id
1 'polypeptide(L)'
;TDDQLTDYELKQKHGENDSETKVSGEDSPELPSYYTPPSIEDVSSLYSEIKKVVDASKLSKSKSPVKKVKLPELKGEEVLPPPEMEDDSKASSKSKPPIDKPSTKKPVVTKPPAVANSPVEEKTKKPEDKSAPKAPEKKVEEVPKSTAPPKEVASPPSSSADAKKPSKPQQPTSPPVQKKEEKTKKEEPARDSKEKPETSMETTTTTEDQARRVFNQAIGKPFAGYMVNSTSLLEVEQKLGSNLGFAIWNPRKLRHYGTYDLVQLVVDLGEWIKENIPSFELKVSDISAKKGGNIGHSSHKTGMDVDLSYITKSPKDAFMAMDKTNNIYASSKLDAAAQWKIFKATFDIAPVEVIYINRKIKNEMCRQALLSGDLKSNKDTSSPAAGILTRLVVVDNNHGDHWHVRMDCNTLKSMKLQTKCIPHPQRFVGPECQRVSLK
;
A
#
# COMPACT_ATOMS: atom_id res chain seq x y z
N THR A 1 -4.00 -33.23 56.38
CA THR A 1 -4.65 -34.37 55.71
C THR A 1 -5.10 -33.88 54.35
N ASP A 2 -4.83 -34.64 53.30
CA ASP A 2 -5.13 -34.22 51.91
C ASP A 2 -6.64 -34.24 51.61
N ASP A 3 -7.45 -34.65 52.58
CA ASP A 3 -8.92 -34.76 52.53
C ASP A 3 -9.67 -33.41 52.50
N GLN A 4 -8.96 -32.28 52.43
CA GLN A 4 -9.57 -30.94 52.30
C GLN A 4 -9.14 -30.18 51.05
N LEU A 5 -8.30 -30.78 50.21
CA LEU A 5 -7.86 -30.15 48.96
C LEU A 5 -8.87 -30.48 47.86
N THR A 6 -9.25 -29.46 47.10
CA THR A 6 -10.09 -29.66 45.91
C THR A 6 -9.31 -30.44 44.86
N ASP A 7 -10.01 -31.12 43.94
CA ASP A 7 -9.39 -31.89 42.85
C ASP A 7 -8.40 -31.06 42.00
N TYR A 8 -8.61 -29.73 41.94
CA TYR A 8 -7.71 -28.80 41.28
C TYR A 8 -6.41 -28.58 42.07
N GLU A 9 -6.51 -28.45 43.39
CA GLU A 9 -5.35 -28.23 44.27
C GLU A 9 -4.52 -29.52 44.44
N LEU A 10 -5.16 -30.69 44.42
CA LEU A 10 -4.46 -31.98 44.34
C LEU A 10 -3.62 -32.07 43.05
N LYS A 11 -4.19 -31.66 41.90
CA LYS A 11 -3.49 -31.70 40.60
C LYS A 11 -2.30 -30.74 40.54
N GLN A 12 -2.40 -29.57 41.16
CA GLN A 12 -1.24 -28.66 41.26
C GLN A 12 -0.16 -29.20 42.19
N LYS A 13 -0.53 -29.85 43.29
CA LYS A 13 0.41 -30.43 44.26
C LYS A 13 1.22 -31.60 43.68
N HIS A 14 0.66 -32.32 42.70
CA HIS A 14 1.31 -33.48 42.07
C HIS A 14 2.16 -33.16 40.84
N GLY A 15 2.26 -31.89 40.42
CA GLY A 15 3.18 -31.50 39.34
C GLY A 15 2.88 -32.14 37.97
N GLU A 16 1.66 -32.62 37.76
CA GLU A 16 1.21 -33.18 36.48
C GLU A 16 0.59 -32.08 35.62
N ASN A 17 1.43 -31.28 34.97
CA ASN A 17 1.02 -30.48 33.81
C ASN A 17 2.17 -30.46 32.81
N ASP A 18 2.35 -31.58 32.11
CA ASP A 18 2.96 -31.62 30.77
C ASP A 18 2.67 -32.99 30.13
N SER A 19 1.49 -33.13 29.55
CA SER A 19 1.32 -34.04 28.41
C SER A 19 0.32 -33.48 27.42
N GLU A 20 0.82 -33.21 26.21
CA GLU A 20 0.07 -32.82 25.04
C GLU A 20 -1.08 -33.80 24.80
N THR A 21 -2.30 -33.37 25.12
CA THR A 21 -3.51 -34.09 24.69
C THR A 21 -3.97 -33.48 23.38
N LYS A 22 -3.85 -34.25 22.29
CA LYS A 22 -4.57 -34.03 21.04
C LYS A 22 -6.07 -33.99 21.34
N VAL A 23 -6.66 -32.80 21.33
CA VAL A 23 -8.12 -32.63 21.40
C VAL A 23 -8.67 -32.66 19.98
N SER A 24 -9.31 -33.79 19.65
CA SER A 24 -10.30 -33.89 18.60
C SER A 24 -11.67 -33.54 19.18
N GLY A 25 -12.38 -32.58 18.57
CA GLY A 25 -13.84 -32.42 18.73
C GLY A 25 -14.31 -31.23 19.56
N GLU A 26 -14.83 -30.23 18.84
CA GLU A 26 -16.11 -29.54 19.05
C GLU A 26 -16.35 -28.66 20.30
N ASP A 27 -17.13 -27.59 20.05
CA ASP A 27 -17.72 -26.62 20.99
C ASP A 27 -16.84 -25.49 21.54
N SER A 28 -16.18 -24.75 20.65
CA SER A 28 -16.16 -23.29 20.81
C SER A 28 -17.30 -22.72 19.98
N PRO A 29 -18.25 -21.96 20.55
CA PRO A 29 -19.32 -21.35 19.77
C PRO A 29 -18.67 -20.46 18.72
N GLU A 30 -18.76 -20.86 17.45
CA GLU A 30 -18.45 -19.98 16.34
C GLU A 30 -19.32 -18.73 16.52
N LEU A 31 -18.67 -17.63 16.87
CA LEU A 31 -19.35 -16.34 16.89
C LEU A 31 -19.96 -16.15 15.50
N PRO A 32 -21.23 -15.74 15.41
CA PRO A 32 -21.89 -15.62 14.12
C PRO A 32 -21.06 -14.75 13.17
N SER A 33 -21.02 -15.06 11.87
CA SER A 33 -20.19 -14.36 10.88
C SER A 33 -20.51 -12.86 10.73
N TYR A 34 -21.54 -12.35 11.42
CA TYR A 34 -21.90 -10.94 11.51
C TYR A 34 -21.41 -10.26 12.79
N TYR A 35 -20.77 -10.99 13.71
CA TYR A 35 -20.19 -10.42 14.93
C TYR A 35 -18.96 -9.60 14.57
N THR A 36 -19.16 -8.29 14.49
CA THR A 36 -18.07 -7.33 14.40
C THR A 36 -17.79 -6.85 15.83
N PRO A 37 -16.58 -7.04 16.38
CA PRO A 37 -16.28 -6.52 17.70
C PRO A 37 -16.51 -4.99 17.72
N PRO A 38 -17.09 -4.44 18.80
CA PRO A 38 -17.41 -3.03 18.88
C PRO A 38 -16.14 -2.20 18.71
N SER A 39 -16.24 -1.09 17.97
CA SER A 39 -15.13 -0.16 17.80
C SER A 39 -14.79 0.52 19.14
N ILE A 40 -13.58 1.08 19.26
CA ILE A 40 -13.21 1.85 20.46
C ILE A 40 -14.14 3.05 20.63
N GLU A 41 -14.70 3.58 19.54
CA GLU A 41 -15.74 4.61 19.54
C GLU A 41 -17.06 4.09 20.14
N ASP A 42 -17.51 2.91 19.74
CA ASP A 42 -18.71 2.27 20.31
C ASP A 42 -18.53 2.04 21.82
N VAL A 43 -17.37 1.54 22.23
CA VAL A 43 -17.02 1.35 23.64
C VAL A 43 -16.93 2.70 24.37
N SER A 44 -16.37 3.74 23.74
CA SER A 44 -16.28 5.07 24.34
C SER A 44 -17.64 5.75 24.57
N SER A 45 -18.67 5.35 23.80
CA SER A 45 -20.03 5.84 24.00
C SER A 45 -20.68 5.26 25.25
N LEU A 46 -20.25 4.06 25.67
CA LEU A 46 -20.79 3.34 26.82
C LEU A 46 -20.01 3.64 28.11
N TYR A 47 -18.72 4.00 28.00
CA TYR A 47 -17.83 4.19 29.15
C TYR A 47 -17.18 5.58 29.11
N SER A 48 -17.63 6.47 30.00
CA SER A 48 -17.23 7.89 30.08
C SER A 48 -15.72 8.11 30.32
N GLU A 49 -15.09 7.16 31.01
CA GLU A 49 -13.68 7.11 31.32
C GLU A 49 -12.83 6.74 30.09
N ILE A 50 -13.35 5.86 29.22
CA ILE A 50 -12.73 5.52 27.93
C ILE A 50 -12.87 6.69 26.96
N LYS A 51 -14.00 7.42 27.00
CA LYS A 51 -14.19 8.64 26.21
C LYS A 51 -13.09 9.66 26.42
N LYS A 52 -12.66 9.90 27.66
CA LYS A 52 -11.54 10.84 27.95
C LYS A 52 -10.22 10.40 27.32
N VAL A 53 -9.94 9.10 27.30
CA VAL A 53 -8.73 8.54 26.68
C VAL A 53 -8.80 8.63 25.15
N VAL A 54 -9.96 8.33 24.57
CA VAL A 54 -10.21 8.46 23.12
C VAL A 54 -10.12 9.92 22.69
N ASP A 55 -10.72 10.85 23.43
CA ASP A 55 -10.68 12.28 23.14
C ASP A 55 -9.26 12.85 23.32
N ALA A 56 -8.53 12.46 24.36
CA ALA A 56 -7.12 12.83 24.55
C ALA A 56 -6.21 12.24 23.45
N SER A 57 -6.49 11.02 22.99
CA SER A 57 -5.78 10.42 21.85
C SER A 57 -6.10 11.12 20.54
N LYS A 58 -7.33 11.59 20.34
CA LYS A 58 -7.71 12.42 19.19
C LYS A 58 -7.02 13.78 19.23
N LEU A 59 -6.90 14.38 20.41
CA LEU A 59 -6.18 15.64 20.63
C LEU A 59 -4.65 15.50 20.44
N SER A 60 -4.03 14.40 20.88
CA SER A 60 -2.59 14.17 20.65
C SER A 60 -2.27 13.73 19.22
N LYS A 61 -3.25 13.14 18.52
CA LYS A 61 -3.22 12.87 17.08
C LYS A 61 -3.75 14.02 16.24
N SER A 62 -3.93 15.21 16.82
CA SER A 62 -4.03 16.48 16.08
C SER A 62 -2.69 16.75 15.39
N LYS A 63 -2.32 15.89 14.42
CA LYS A 63 -1.43 16.23 13.33
C LYS A 63 -1.95 17.56 12.81
N SER A 64 -1.05 18.54 12.64
CA SER A 64 -1.37 19.83 12.03
C SER A 64 -2.36 19.58 10.90
N PRO A 65 -3.53 20.25 10.89
CA PRO A 65 -4.60 19.93 9.98
C PRO A 65 -4.02 19.91 8.57
N VAL A 66 -3.92 18.72 7.98
CA VAL A 66 -3.46 18.58 6.60
C VAL A 66 -4.41 19.45 5.82
N LYS A 67 -3.88 20.51 5.20
CA LYS A 67 -4.67 21.51 4.51
C LYS A 67 -5.26 20.82 3.29
N LYS A 68 -6.44 20.25 3.43
CA LYS A 68 -7.13 19.54 2.34
C LYS A 68 -7.31 20.49 1.18
N VAL A 69 -6.68 20.19 0.04
CA VAL A 69 -6.91 20.97 -1.16
C VAL A 69 -8.24 20.58 -1.78
N LYS A 70 -9.14 21.57 -1.81
CA LYS A 70 -10.43 21.44 -2.43
C LYS A 70 -10.26 21.26 -3.93
N LEU A 71 -10.82 20.18 -4.48
CA LEU A 71 -10.81 19.97 -5.92
C LEU A 71 -11.48 21.15 -6.65
N PRO A 72 -10.89 21.63 -7.76
CA PRO A 72 -11.47 22.69 -8.54
C PRO A 72 -12.76 22.21 -9.22
N GLU A 73 -13.63 23.14 -9.58
CA GLU A 73 -14.81 22.82 -10.40
C GLU A 73 -14.36 22.32 -11.77
N LEU A 74 -14.85 21.15 -12.18
CA LEU A 74 -14.48 20.50 -13.43
C LEU A 74 -15.54 20.73 -14.49
N LYS A 75 -15.10 21.14 -15.69
CA LYS A 75 -15.93 21.46 -16.86
C LYS A 75 -15.81 20.42 -17.98
N GLY A 76 -14.90 19.44 -17.84
CA GLY A 76 -14.62 18.47 -18.90
C GLY A 76 -13.76 19.02 -20.03
N GLU A 77 -13.02 20.11 -19.78
CA GLU A 77 -12.18 20.83 -20.75
C GLU A 77 -10.72 20.32 -20.72
N GLU A 78 -10.50 19.03 -20.48
CA GLU A 78 -9.16 18.46 -20.39
C GLU A 78 -8.44 18.49 -21.75
N VAL A 79 -7.16 18.90 -21.74
CA VAL A 79 -6.34 18.95 -22.95
C VAL A 79 -5.34 17.80 -22.92
N LEU A 80 -5.41 16.86 -23.87
CA LEU A 80 -4.40 15.80 -23.92
C LEU A 80 -3.03 16.39 -24.30
N PRO A 81 -1.93 16.05 -23.59
CA PRO A 81 -0.60 16.49 -23.99
C PRO A 81 -0.30 15.96 -25.39
N PRO A 82 0.48 16.67 -26.24
CA PRO A 82 0.86 16.19 -27.58
C PRO A 82 1.50 14.79 -27.48
N PRO A 83 1.47 13.98 -28.55
CA PRO A 83 2.19 12.71 -28.50
C PRO A 83 3.64 13.09 -28.24
N GLU A 84 4.25 12.50 -27.20
CA GLU A 84 5.69 12.59 -27.06
C GLU A 84 6.22 12.12 -28.41
N MET A 85 6.86 13.03 -29.15
CA MET A 85 7.57 12.63 -30.35
C MET A 85 8.64 11.70 -29.83
N GLU A 86 8.40 10.38 -29.93
CA GLU A 86 9.40 9.38 -29.66
C GLU A 86 10.61 9.86 -30.44
N ASP A 87 11.67 10.18 -29.71
CA ASP A 87 12.84 10.83 -30.26
C ASP A 87 13.49 9.82 -31.21
N ASP A 88 13.03 9.81 -32.47
CA ASP A 88 13.43 8.90 -33.55
C ASP A 88 14.96 8.93 -33.77
N SER A 89 15.62 9.95 -33.19
CA SER A 89 17.08 10.08 -33.11
C SER A 89 17.77 8.93 -32.35
N LYS A 90 17.08 8.12 -31.54
CA LYS A 90 17.65 6.92 -30.91
C LYS A 90 17.54 5.62 -31.72
N ALA A 91 16.82 5.62 -32.85
CA ALA A 91 16.71 4.46 -33.72
C ALA A 91 17.78 4.40 -34.85
N SER A 92 18.59 5.45 -35.04
CA SER A 92 19.55 5.54 -36.16
C SER A 92 21.02 5.47 -35.71
N SER A 93 21.51 4.28 -35.34
CA SER A 93 22.97 4.00 -35.35
C SER A 93 23.40 2.53 -35.38
N LYS A 94 22.47 1.57 -35.50
CA LYS A 94 22.83 0.19 -35.88
C LYS A 94 22.57 -0.02 -37.36
N SER A 95 23.46 0.51 -38.20
CA SER A 95 23.65 -0.01 -39.54
C SER A 95 23.95 -1.50 -39.44
N LYS A 96 22.98 -2.34 -39.81
CA LYS A 96 23.25 -3.75 -40.10
C LYS A 96 24.34 -3.79 -41.17
N PRO A 97 25.42 -4.58 -41.01
CA PRO A 97 26.31 -4.86 -42.12
C PRO A 97 25.50 -5.51 -43.26
N PRO A 98 25.84 -5.23 -44.53
CA PRO A 98 25.12 -5.79 -45.67
C PRO A 98 25.18 -7.32 -45.60
N ILE A 99 24.01 -7.95 -45.58
CA ILE A 99 23.88 -9.39 -45.74
C ILE A 99 24.10 -9.69 -47.22
N ASP A 100 25.20 -10.36 -47.52
CA ASP A 100 25.47 -10.91 -48.85
C ASP A 100 24.34 -11.88 -49.24
N LYS A 101 23.80 -11.67 -50.44
CA LYS A 101 22.75 -12.50 -51.04
C LYS A 101 23.27 -13.92 -51.30
N PRO A 102 22.67 -14.98 -50.72
CA PRO A 102 22.91 -16.32 -51.20
C PRO A 102 22.12 -16.59 -52.49
N SER A 103 22.85 -17.17 -53.44
CA SER A 103 22.42 -17.61 -54.76
C SER A 103 21.20 -18.54 -54.74
N THR A 104 20.32 -18.33 -55.72
CA THR A 104 19.11 -19.09 -56.02
C THR A 104 19.42 -20.53 -56.45
N LYS A 105 18.99 -21.51 -55.65
CA LYS A 105 18.72 -22.87 -56.14
C LYS A 105 17.27 -23.27 -55.86
N LYS A 106 16.55 -23.55 -56.94
CA LYS A 106 15.16 -24.06 -57.00
C LYS A 106 15.01 -25.36 -56.21
N PRO A 107 13.93 -25.56 -55.44
CA PRO A 107 13.44 -26.87 -55.07
C PRO A 107 12.42 -27.39 -56.09
N VAL A 108 12.54 -28.67 -56.40
CA VAL A 108 11.67 -29.50 -57.23
C VAL A 108 10.35 -29.74 -56.50
N VAL A 109 9.24 -29.55 -57.21
CA VAL A 109 7.87 -29.82 -56.74
C VAL A 109 7.60 -31.32 -56.84
N THR A 110 7.34 -31.97 -55.71
CA THR A 110 6.70 -33.31 -55.67
C THR A 110 5.30 -33.20 -55.08
N LYS A 111 4.38 -33.81 -55.82
CA LYS A 111 2.92 -33.84 -55.71
C LYS A 111 2.44 -34.66 -54.50
N PRO A 112 1.43 -34.23 -53.72
CA PRO A 112 0.80 -35.07 -52.71
C PRO A 112 -0.26 -36.00 -53.32
N PRO A 113 -0.45 -37.24 -52.81
CA PRO A 113 -1.57 -38.09 -53.20
C PRO A 113 -2.84 -37.74 -52.41
N ALA A 114 -3.97 -37.94 -53.09
CA ALA A 114 -5.32 -37.74 -52.61
C ALA A 114 -5.69 -38.76 -51.52
N VAL A 115 -6.44 -38.30 -50.50
CA VAL A 115 -7.14 -39.18 -49.54
C VAL A 115 -8.63 -38.92 -49.65
N ALA A 116 -9.35 -40.01 -49.86
CA ALA A 116 -10.79 -40.08 -50.07
C ALA A 116 -11.58 -40.01 -48.76
N ASN A 117 -12.76 -39.42 -48.85
CA ASN A 117 -13.80 -39.41 -47.84
C ASN A 117 -14.39 -40.81 -47.60
N SER A 118 -14.69 -41.16 -46.34
CA SER A 118 -15.93 -41.85 -45.94
C SER A 118 -16.09 -41.88 -44.40
N PRO A 119 -17.34 -41.96 -43.90
CA PRO A 119 -17.71 -41.66 -42.52
C PRO A 119 -17.70 -42.92 -41.63
N VAL A 120 -17.45 -42.77 -40.33
CA VAL A 120 -17.56 -43.87 -39.36
C VAL A 120 -18.46 -43.46 -38.20
N GLU A 121 -19.39 -44.38 -37.94
CA GLU A 121 -20.45 -44.40 -36.94
C GLU A 121 -19.97 -44.33 -35.48
N GLU A 122 -20.90 -43.77 -34.72
CA GLU A 122 -21.17 -43.88 -33.30
C GLU A 122 -21.04 -45.31 -32.74
N LYS A 123 -20.23 -45.48 -31.68
CA LYS A 123 -20.38 -46.59 -30.73
C LYS A 123 -19.86 -46.23 -29.33
N THR A 124 -20.81 -46.16 -28.42
CA THR A 124 -20.71 -46.08 -26.97
C THR A 124 -19.92 -47.26 -26.40
N LYS A 125 -18.89 -46.99 -25.57
CA LYS A 125 -18.38 -47.96 -24.59
C LYS A 125 -18.01 -47.29 -23.25
N LYS A 126 -18.65 -47.85 -22.23
CA LYS A 126 -18.45 -47.79 -20.77
C LYS A 126 -16.97 -47.98 -20.37
N PRO A 127 -16.42 -47.24 -19.39
CA PRO A 127 -15.17 -47.61 -18.75
C PRO A 127 -15.43 -48.53 -17.55
N GLU A 128 -14.75 -49.68 -17.56
CA GLU A 128 -14.58 -50.54 -16.40
C GLU A 128 -13.47 -50.02 -15.49
N ASP A 129 -13.72 -50.32 -14.22
CA ASP A 129 -12.96 -50.10 -13.02
C ASP A 129 -11.73 -51.05 -12.93
N LYS A 130 -10.82 -50.75 -11.99
CA LYS A 130 -9.59 -51.46 -11.57
C LYS A 130 -8.26 -50.90 -12.09
N SER A 131 -7.55 -50.20 -11.20
CA SER A 131 -6.28 -50.74 -10.66
C SER A 131 -5.71 -49.83 -9.56
N ALA A 132 -5.40 -50.46 -8.42
CA ALA A 132 -4.83 -49.87 -7.21
C ALA A 132 -3.38 -49.38 -7.40
N PRO A 133 -2.92 -48.37 -6.63
CA PRO A 133 -1.56 -47.88 -6.68
C PRO A 133 -0.60 -48.71 -5.81
N LYS A 134 0.54 -49.10 -6.42
CA LYS A 134 1.72 -49.70 -5.78
C LYS A 134 2.46 -48.62 -4.98
N ALA A 135 2.80 -48.94 -3.73
CA ALA A 135 3.66 -48.13 -2.86
C ALA A 135 5.11 -48.11 -3.36
N PRO A 136 5.82 -46.95 -3.32
CA PRO A 136 7.25 -46.92 -3.53
C PRO A 136 8.03 -47.17 -2.24
N GLU A 137 9.01 -48.07 -2.35
CA GLU A 137 9.97 -48.49 -1.34
C GLU A 137 10.85 -47.34 -0.82
N LYS A 138 11.07 -47.34 0.49
CA LYS A 138 12.05 -46.51 1.19
C LYS A 138 13.47 -46.91 0.77
N LYS A 139 14.22 -45.97 0.19
CA LYS A 139 15.67 -46.07 0.06
C LYS A 139 16.31 -45.44 1.29
N VAL A 140 16.96 -46.27 2.10
CA VAL A 140 17.81 -45.90 3.22
C VAL A 140 19.13 -45.39 2.62
N GLU A 141 19.49 -44.14 2.90
CA GLU A 141 20.77 -43.56 2.51
C GLU A 141 21.65 -43.41 3.75
N GLU A 142 22.87 -43.94 3.62
CA GLU A 142 23.86 -44.10 4.67
C GLU A 142 24.44 -42.77 5.14
N VAL A 143 24.72 -42.71 6.45
CA VAL A 143 25.45 -41.66 7.14
C VAL A 143 26.95 -41.86 6.95
N PRO A 144 27.73 -40.85 6.49
CA PRO A 144 29.17 -40.84 6.71
C PRO A 144 29.53 -40.08 8.00
N LYS A 145 30.37 -40.75 8.80
CA LYS A 145 31.04 -40.28 10.01
C LYS A 145 31.88 -39.00 9.79
N SER A 146 31.66 -38.05 10.69
CA SER A 146 32.65 -37.31 11.51
C SER A 146 34.10 -37.21 11.03
N THR A 147 34.55 -35.98 10.77
CA THR A 147 35.95 -35.56 10.92
C THR A 147 36.04 -34.16 11.56
N ALA A 148 36.54 -34.17 12.80
CA ALA A 148 37.40 -33.21 13.52
C ALA A 148 37.16 -31.67 13.48
N PRO A 149 37.29 -30.99 14.64
CA PRO A 149 37.17 -29.53 14.77
C PRO A 149 38.46 -28.79 14.34
N PRO A 150 38.36 -27.59 13.73
CA PRO A 150 39.52 -26.75 13.47
C PRO A 150 39.98 -26.01 14.73
N LYS A 151 41.30 -25.98 14.84
CA LYS A 151 42.12 -25.40 15.89
C LYS A 151 41.85 -23.91 16.13
N GLU A 152 41.82 -23.62 17.42
CA GLU A 152 42.12 -22.35 18.09
C GLU A 152 43.39 -21.71 17.49
N VAL A 153 43.26 -20.49 16.94
CA VAL A 153 44.40 -19.67 16.49
C VAL A 153 44.46 -18.43 17.36
N ALA A 154 45.65 -18.25 17.91
CA ALA A 154 46.06 -17.28 18.89
C ALA A 154 45.91 -15.81 18.46
N SER A 155 45.63 -14.98 19.46
CA SER A 155 45.80 -13.54 19.47
C SER A 155 47.27 -13.13 19.24
N PRO A 156 47.53 -12.02 18.52
CA PRO A 156 48.76 -11.25 18.67
C PRO A 156 48.55 -9.97 19.50
N PRO A 157 49.65 -9.33 19.95
CA PRO A 157 49.70 -8.63 21.21
C PRO A 157 49.41 -7.12 21.13
N SER A 158 49.03 -6.63 22.31
CA SER A 158 49.21 -5.28 22.81
C SER A 158 50.59 -4.68 22.45
N SER A 159 50.59 -3.48 21.87
CA SER A 159 51.68 -2.52 22.04
C SER A 159 51.13 -1.09 22.13
N SER A 160 51.57 -0.44 23.20
CA SER A 160 51.25 0.88 23.70
C SER A 160 51.83 2.05 22.88
N ALA A 161 51.17 3.20 23.08
CA ALA A 161 51.70 4.58 23.12
C ALA A 161 52.18 5.21 21.79
N ASP A 162 51.45 6.24 21.34
CA ASP A 162 52.02 7.58 21.44
C ASP A 162 50.96 8.69 21.45
N ALA A 163 51.27 9.72 22.24
CA ALA A 163 50.40 10.83 22.57
C ALA A 163 50.42 11.93 21.50
N LYS A 164 49.26 12.56 21.21
CA LYS A 164 49.20 14.00 20.86
C LYS A 164 47.78 14.57 20.92
N LYS A 165 47.58 15.33 22.00
CA LYS A 165 47.00 16.69 22.10
C LYS A 165 45.53 16.92 21.66
N PRO A 166 44.65 17.37 22.58
CA PRO A 166 43.26 17.70 22.28
C PRO A 166 43.11 19.10 21.67
N SER A 167 42.35 19.17 20.58
CA SER A 167 41.87 20.40 19.95
C SER A 167 40.74 21.03 20.77
N LYS A 168 40.88 22.33 21.00
CA LYS A 168 40.08 23.20 21.87
C LYS A 168 38.67 23.48 21.26
N PRO A 169 37.63 23.72 22.08
CA PRO A 169 36.31 24.11 21.59
C PRO A 169 36.29 25.57 21.10
N GLN A 170 35.73 25.82 19.92
CA GLN A 170 35.44 27.16 19.42
C GLN A 170 34.17 27.70 20.09
N GLN A 171 34.31 28.77 20.86
CA GLN A 171 33.21 29.62 21.35
C GLN A 171 32.63 30.45 20.19
N PRO A 172 31.31 30.68 20.16
CA PRO A 172 30.70 31.68 19.30
C PRO A 172 30.95 33.09 19.86
N THR A 173 31.48 33.96 19.01
CA THR A 173 31.66 35.40 19.23
C THR A 173 30.35 36.15 19.01
N SER A 174 29.86 36.83 20.04
CA SER A 174 28.82 37.87 19.93
C SER A 174 29.43 39.21 19.51
N PRO A 175 28.80 39.99 18.61
CA PRO A 175 29.10 41.42 18.50
C PRO A 175 28.15 42.28 19.36
N PRO A 176 28.64 43.44 19.88
CA PRO A 176 27.85 44.37 20.68
C PRO A 176 27.11 45.35 19.77
N VAL A 177 25.80 45.55 19.99
CA VAL A 177 25.06 46.64 19.36
C VAL A 177 24.64 47.65 20.41
N GLN A 178 25.06 48.88 20.15
CA GLN A 178 24.97 50.04 21.01
C GLN A 178 23.54 50.61 21.09
N LYS A 179 23.21 51.11 22.28
CA LYS A 179 22.14 52.05 22.55
C LYS A 179 22.30 53.32 21.69
N LYS A 180 21.19 53.79 21.11
CA LYS A 180 20.98 55.23 20.89
C LYS A 180 19.54 55.58 21.26
N GLU A 181 19.43 56.45 22.26
CA GLU A 181 18.20 57.14 22.65
C GLU A 181 17.86 58.18 21.57
N GLU A 182 16.58 58.31 21.22
CA GLU A 182 16.03 59.61 20.84
C GLU A 182 14.56 59.71 21.26
N LYS A 183 14.29 60.79 22.01
CA LYS A 183 12.99 61.24 22.51
C LYS A 183 12.17 61.83 21.38
N THR A 184 10.87 61.55 21.30
CA THR A 184 9.86 62.61 21.08
C THR A 184 8.44 62.21 21.52
N LYS A 185 8.03 62.75 22.68
CA LYS A 185 6.78 63.48 22.99
C LYS A 185 5.61 63.38 21.97
N LYS A 186 4.42 62.95 22.40
CA LYS A 186 3.19 63.79 22.60
C LYS A 186 1.99 62.97 23.13
N GLU A 187 1.37 63.50 24.18
CA GLU A 187 -0.02 63.31 24.68
C GLU A 187 -1.06 63.48 23.54
N GLU A 188 -2.32 63.05 23.51
CA GLU A 188 -3.43 62.62 24.41
C GLU A 188 -4.60 62.22 23.43
N PRO A 189 -5.87 61.95 23.81
CA PRO A 189 -6.43 61.33 25.01
C PRO A 189 -7.31 60.10 24.69
N ALA A 190 -7.76 59.46 25.77
CA ALA A 190 -8.66 58.30 25.80
C ALA A 190 -9.98 58.52 25.05
N ARG A 191 -10.41 57.47 24.33
CA ARG A 191 -11.79 57.34 23.86
C ARG A 191 -12.31 55.95 24.24
N ASP A 192 -13.28 55.97 25.15
CA ASP A 192 -14.18 54.87 25.48
C ASP A 192 -14.62 54.11 24.23
N SER A 193 -14.32 52.82 24.16
CA SER A 193 -15.02 51.90 23.28
C SER A 193 -15.62 50.79 24.14
N LYS A 194 -16.93 50.89 24.28
CA LYS A 194 -17.86 49.88 24.80
C LYS A 194 -17.43 48.47 24.39
N GLU A 195 -17.21 47.62 25.39
CA GLU A 195 -17.31 46.17 25.26
C GLU A 195 -18.63 45.81 24.58
N LYS A 196 -18.50 45.32 23.36
CA LYS A 196 -19.58 44.64 22.64
C LYS A 196 -19.53 43.17 23.06
N PRO A 197 -20.64 42.57 23.51
CA PRO A 197 -20.63 41.19 23.99
C PRO A 197 -20.14 40.26 22.88
N GLU A 198 -19.18 39.41 23.25
CA GLU A 198 -18.64 38.32 22.43
C GLU A 198 -19.80 37.50 21.88
N THR A 199 -20.07 37.72 20.60
CA THR A 199 -20.98 36.89 19.83
C THR A 199 -20.25 35.59 19.60
N SER A 200 -20.60 34.59 20.40
CA SER A 200 -20.32 33.17 20.17
C SER A 200 -20.29 32.86 18.67
N MET A 201 -19.10 32.65 18.12
CA MET A 201 -18.90 32.13 16.77
C MET A 201 -19.37 30.68 16.74
N GLU A 202 -20.68 30.51 16.65
CA GLU A 202 -21.31 29.23 16.38
C GLU A 202 -20.84 28.77 15.01
N THR A 203 -19.95 27.78 15.03
CA THR A 203 -19.20 27.26 13.87
C THR A 203 -20.14 26.47 12.96
N THR A 204 -21.00 27.17 12.23
CA THR A 204 -21.86 26.63 11.17
C THR A 204 -21.05 26.46 9.89
N THR A 205 -20.12 25.49 9.86
CA THR A 205 -19.27 25.19 8.69
C THR A 205 -19.66 23.92 7.92
N THR A 206 -20.80 23.28 8.24
CA THR A 206 -21.14 21.97 7.67
C THR A 206 -22.05 21.97 6.45
N THR A 207 -22.60 23.10 5.99
CA THR A 207 -23.66 23.07 4.96
C THR A 207 -23.24 23.55 3.56
N GLU A 208 -22.31 24.49 3.42
CA GLU A 208 -21.94 25.01 2.08
C GLU A 208 -21.02 24.06 1.29
N ASP A 209 -20.16 23.29 1.95
CA ASP A 209 -19.19 22.45 1.26
C ASP A 209 -19.80 21.17 0.66
N GLN A 210 -20.92 20.68 1.20
CA GLN A 210 -21.67 19.56 0.61
C GLN A 210 -22.46 19.98 -0.64
N ALA A 211 -22.83 21.26 -0.76
CA ALA A 211 -23.73 21.74 -1.82
C ALA A 211 -23.08 21.82 -3.21
N ARG A 212 -21.74 21.69 -3.33
CA ARG A 212 -21.02 21.76 -4.62
C ARG A 212 -20.29 20.49 -5.02
N ARG A 213 -20.43 19.41 -4.25
CA ARG A 213 -19.76 18.16 -4.61
C ARG A 213 -20.39 17.59 -5.88
N VAL A 214 -19.57 17.39 -6.92
CA VAL A 214 -20.02 16.77 -8.17
C VAL A 214 -20.61 15.41 -7.85
N PHE A 215 -21.89 15.23 -8.15
CA PHE A 215 -22.58 13.98 -7.89
C PHE A 215 -22.09 12.91 -8.88
N ASN A 216 -21.09 12.14 -8.47
CA ASN A 216 -20.62 10.97 -9.20
C ASN A 216 -20.82 9.70 -8.40
N GLN A 217 -21.06 8.60 -9.10
CA GLN A 217 -21.37 7.32 -8.46
C GLN A 217 -20.63 6.19 -9.18
N ALA A 218 -19.92 5.39 -8.38
CA ALA A 218 -19.56 4.03 -8.73
C ALA A 218 -20.81 3.14 -8.67
N ILE A 219 -21.06 2.37 -9.72
CA ILE A 219 -22.23 1.49 -9.82
C ILE A 219 -21.77 0.05 -10.03
N GLY A 220 -22.18 -0.85 -9.14
CA GLY A 220 -21.85 -2.28 -9.22
C GLY A 220 -20.54 -2.66 -8.52
N LYS A 221 -20.01 -3.84 -8.87
CA LYS A 221 -18.78 -4.39 -8.28
C LYS A 221 -17.54 -3.88 -9.03
N PRO A 222 -16.34 -3.85 -8.40
CA PRO A 222 -15.10 -3.41 -9.06
C PRO A 222 -14.80 -4.10 -10.40
N PHE A 223 -15.22 -5.36 -10.57
CA PHE A 223 -15.03 -6.18 -11.77
C PHE A 223 -16.29 -6.33 -12.64
N ALA A 224 -17.41 -5.75 -12.25
CA ALA A 224 -18.70 -5.83 -12.95
C ALA A 224 -19.52 -4.58 -12.61
N GLY A 225 -19.11 -3.47 -13.20
CA GLY A 225 -19.66 -2.16 -12.87
C GLY A 225 -19.29 -1.10 -13.90
N TYR A 226 -19.75 0.10 -13.62
CA TYR A 226 -19.50 1.30 -14.42
C TYR A 226 -19.56 2.54 -13.52
N MET A 227 -19.33 3.71 -14.09
CA MET A 227 -19.35 4.97 -13.36
C MET A 227 -20.23 5.99 -14.09
N VAL A 228 -20.89 6.84 -13.30
CA VAL A 228 -21.62 8.02 -13.81
C VAL A 228 -20.98 9.30 -13.30
N ASN A 229 -20.88 10.30 -14.17
CA ASN A 229 -20.30 11.63 -13.90
C ASN A 229 -18.85 11.59 -13.38
N SER A 230 -18.00 10.78 -14.01
CA SER A 230 -16.59 10.62 -13.60
C SER A 230 -15.85 11.95 -13.41
N THR A 231 -14.94 11.98 -12.45
CA THR A 231 -13.97 13.06 -12.26
C THR A 231 -12.71 12.76 -13.06
N SER A 232 -12.26 13.70 -13.90
CA SER A 232 -10.98 13.57 -14.62
C SER A 232 -9.83 14.01 -13.72
N LEU A 233 -8.88 13.12 -13.45
CA LEU A 233 -7.65 13.47 -12.74
C LEU A 233 -6.76 14.41 -13.57
N LEU A 234 -6.77 14.28 -14.90
CA LEU A 234 -5.98 15.12 -15.81
C LEU A 234 -6.45 16.58 -15.78
N GLU A 235 -7.77 16.79 -15.77
CA GLU A 235 -8.32 18.14 -15.64
C GLU A 235 -7.95 18.77 -14.29
N VAL A 236 -7.93 17.96 -13.21
CA VAL A 236 -7.50 18.40 -11.88
C VAL A 236 -6.02 18.79 -11.88
N GLU A 237 -5.15 17.94 -12.44
CA GLU A 237 -3.71 18.22 -12.59
C GLU A 237 -3.47 19.53 -13.37
N GLN A 238 -4.20 19.74 -14.47
CA GLN A 238 -4.09 20.95 -15.28
C GLN A 238 -4.53 22.22 -14.56
N LYS A 239 -5.59 22.13 -13.75
CA LYS A 239 -6.14 23.28 -13.03
C LYS A 239 -5.35 23.65 -11.78
N LEU A 240 -4.82 22.65 -11.07
CA LEU A 240 -4.03 22.88 -9.87
C LEU A 240 -2.54 23.13 -10.18
N GLY A 241 -2.07 22.74 -11.36
CA GLY A 241 -0.71 22.96 -11.84
C GLY A 241 0.27 21.86 -11.46
N SER A 242 1.52 21.97 -11.92
CA SER A 242 2.58 20.96 -11.80
C SER A 242 3.12 20.73 -10.38
N ASN A 243 2.57 21.39 -9.36
CA ASN A 243 3.11 21.40 -8.00
C ASN A 243 2.34 20.49 -7.03
N LEU A 244 1.72 19.43 -7.55
CA LEU A 244 0.84 18.53 -6.81
C LEU A 244 1.53 17.29 -6.23
N GLY A 245 2.81 17.07 -6.52
CA GLY A 245 3.53 15.87 -6.06
C GLY A 245 3.07 14.55 -6.70
N PHE A 246 2.22 14.62 -7.73
CA PHE A 246 1.88 13.50 -8.60
C PHE A 246 1.88 13.93 -10.07
N ALA A 247 1.99 12.96 -10.97
CA ALA A 247 1.80 13.14 -12.40
C ALA A 247 1.13 11.92 -13.04
N ILE A 248 0.32 12.15 -14.07
CA ILE A 248 -0.40 11.07 -14.77
C ILE A 248 0.53 10.36 -15.77
N TRP A 249 0.65 9.05 -15.62
CA TRP A 249 1.37 8.17 -16.51
C TRP A 249 0.50 7.82 -17.72
N ASN A 250 0.96 8.20 -18.91
CA ASN A 250 0.29 7.94 -20.18
C ASN A 250 -1.20 8.38 -20.23
N PRO A 251 -1.48 9.70 -20.09
CA PRO A 251 -2.86 10.23 -20.12
C PRO A 251 -3.60 9.94 -21.43
N ARG A 252 -2.89 9.62 -22.51
CA ARG A 252 -3.46 9.26 -23.82
C ARG A 252 -4.22 7.93 -23.82
N LYS A 253 -4.02 7.08 -22.80
CA LYS A 253 -4.85 5.87 -22.61
C LYS A 253 -6.30 6.18 -22.24
N LEU A 254 -6.62 7.41 -21.83
CA LEU A 254 -7.95 7.81 -21.37
C LEU A 254 -8.45 6.94 -20.20
N ARG A 255 -7.53 6.62 -19.29
CA ARG A 255 -7.77 5.76 -18.11
C ARG A 255 -7.66 6.52 -16.79
N HIS A 256 -7.62 7.84 -16.82
CA HIS A 256 -7.41 8.71 -15.65
C HIS A 256 -8.72 9.25 -15.05
N TYR A 257 -9.83 8.52 -15.23
CA TYR A 257 -11.13 8.92 -14.71
C TYR A 257 -11.48 8.11 -13.47
N GLY A 258 -11.94 8.75 -12.41
CA GLY A 258 -12.33 8.08 -11.16
C GLY A 258 -13.56 8.72 -10.50
N THR A 259 -13.98 8.16 -9.38
CA THR A 259 -14.92 8.86 -8.49
C THR A 259 -14.24 10.06 -7.84
N TYR A 260 -15.03 10.97 -7.29
CA TYR A 260 -14.50 12.19 -6.66
C TYR A 260 -13.61 11.81 -5.47
N ASP A 261 -14.02 10.81 -4.69
CA ASP A 261 -13.28 10.31 -3.53
C ASP A 261 -11.90 9.77 -3.90
N LEU A 262 -11.82 9.02 -5.01
CA LEU A 262 -10.56 8.45 -5.45
C LEU A 262 -9.63 9.53 -6.01
N VAL A 263 -10.16 10.48 -6.78
CA VAL A 263 -9.37 11.61 -7.29
C VAL A 263 -8.87 12.49 -6.14
N GLN A 264 -9.71 12.74 -5.13
CA GLN A 264 -9.30 13.47 -3.93
C GLN A 264 -8.20 12.73 -3.16
N LEU A 265 -8.29 11.40 -3.00
CA LEU A 265 -7.21 10.61 -2.41
C LEU A 265 -5.89 10.84 -3.15
N VAL A 266 -5.88 10.81 -4.48
CA VAL A 266 -4.65 11.00 -5.28
C VAL A 266 -4.07 12.40 -5.07
N VAL A 267 -4.92 13.43 -5.04
CA VAL A 267 -4.49 14.82 -4.77
C VAL A 267 -3.90 14.94 -3.37
N ASP A 268 -4.63 14.52 -2.34
CA ASP A 268 -4.19 14.59 -0.95
C ASP A 268 -2.88 13.80 -0.72
N LEU A 269 -2.75 12.66 -1.41
CA LEU A 269 -1.53 11.85 -1.36
C LEU A 269 -0.34 12.54 -2.06
N GLY A 270 -0.57 13.19 -3.20
CA GLY A 270 0.46 13.98 -3.88
C GLY A 270 0.96 15.15 -3.03
N GLU A 271 0.06 15.86 -2.36
CA GLU A 271 0.41 16.92 -1.41
C GLU A 271 1.23 16.38 -0.24
N TRP A 272 0.77 15.27 0.34
CA TRP A 272 1.50 14.59 1.39
C TRP A 272 2.92 14.19 0.94
N ILE A 273 3.07 13.68 -0.29
CA ILE A 273 4.37 13.32 -0.87
C ILE A 273 5.26 14.55 -1.02
N LYS A 274 4.75 15.64 -1.56
CA LYS A 274 5.52 16.87 -1.73
C LYS A 274 6.06 17.40 -0.40
N GLU A 275 5.27 17.31 0.67
CA GLU A 275 5.67 17.74 2.00
C GLU A 275 6.67 16.79 2.68
N ASN A 276 6.52 15.47 2.47
CA ASN A 276 7.25 14.46 3.24
C ASN A 276 8.39 13.78 2.47
N ILE A 277 8.38 13.87 1.13
CA ILE A 277 9.28 13.20 0.19
C ILE A 277 9.50 14.11 -1.05
N PRO A 278 10.07 15.31 -0.88
CA PRO A 278 10.09 16.35 -1.92
C PRO A 278 10.87 15.99 -3.19
N SER A 279 11.71 14.97 -3.16
CA SER A 279 12.45 14.48 -4.33
C SER A 279 11.68 13.46 -5.18
N PHE A 280 10.45 13.12 -4.79
CA PHE A 280 9.63 12.12 -5.46
C PHE A 280 8.32 12.73 -5.99
N GLU A 281 7.90 12.26 -7.15
CA GLU A 281 6.61 12.58 -7.76
C GLU A 281 5.88 11.27 -8.04
N LEU A 282 4.68 11.13 -7.48
CA LEU A 282 3.87 9.92 -7.63
C LEU A 282 3.37 9.77 -9.06
N LYS A 283 3.73 8.68 -9.73
CA LYS A 283 3.16 8.40 -11.05
C LYS A 283 1.87 7.61 -10.91
N VAL A 284 0.80 8.12 -11.52
CA VAL A 284 -0.54 7.55 -11.48
C VAL A 284 -0.85 6.94 -12.84
N SER A 285 -1.08 5.62 -12.92
CA SER A 285 -1.43 4.97 -14.19
C SER A 285 -2.95 4.79 -14.31
N ASP A 286 -3.42 3.55 -14.33
CA ASP A 286 -4.78 3.25 -14.75
C ASP A 286 -5.75 3.42 -13.56
N ILE A 287 -6.85 4.15 -13.78
CA ILE A 287 -7.95 4.36 -12.84
C ILE A 287 -9.22 3.70 -13.37
N SER A 288 -9.80 4.27 -14.43
CA SER A 288 -10.91 3.70 -15.20
C SER A 288 -11.13 4.50 -16.48
N ALA A 289 -11.91 3.97 -17.41
CA ALA A 289 -12.41 4.77 -18.52
C ALA A 289 -13.45 5.81 -18.05
N LYS A 290 -13.74 6.83 -18.86
CA LYS A 290 -14.66 7.92 -18.51
C LYS A 290 -16.04 7.48 -18.02
N LYS A 291 -16.56 6.35 -18.49
CA LYS A 291 -17.84 5.78 -18.04
C LYS A 291 -17.65 4.52 -17.19
N GLY A 292 -16.43 4.25 -16.71
CA GLY A 292 -16.05 2.97 -16.14
C GLY A 292 -16.04 1.86 -17.20
N GLY A 293 -16.32 0.62 -16.78
CA GLY A 293 -16.35 -0.55 -17.66
C GLY A 293 -14.98 -1.18 -17.90
N ASN A 294 -14.91 -2.12 -18.85
CA ASN A 294 -13.71 -2.91 -19.09
C ASN A 294 -12.59 -2.09 -19.76
N ILE A 295 -11.42 -2.02 -19.11
CA ILE A 295 -10.19 -1.42 -19.67
C ILE A 295 -9.06 -2.45 -19.89
N GLY A 296 -9.39 -3.74 -19.86
CA GLY A 296 -8.39 -4.83 -19.93
C GLY A 296 -7.82 -5.23 -18.56
N HIS A 297 -8.31 -4.61 -17.49
CA HIS A 297 -8.05 -5.01 -16.10
C HIS A 297 -9.26 -5.78 -15.58
N SER A 298 -9.03 -6.71 -14.64
CA SER A 298 -10.13 -7.46 -14.00
C SER A 298 -11.01 -6.53 -13.15
N SER A 299 -10.40 -5.53 -12.49
CA SER A 299 -10.99 -4.45 -11.70
C SER A 299 -11.05 -3.12 -12.50
N HIS A 300 -11.02 -1.96 -11.84
CA HIS A 300 -11.04 -0.62 -12.47
C HIS A 300 -12.33 -0.24 -13.18
N LYS A 301 -13.40 -1.04 -13.07
CA LYS A 301 -14.61 -0.77 -13.85
C LYS A 301 -15.50 0.31 -13.25
N THR A 302 -15.30 0.67 -11.98
CA THR A 302 -16.17 1.60 -11.26
C THR A 302 -15.50 2.94 -10.93
N GLY A 303 -14.23 3.11 -11.28
CA GLY A 303 -13.46 4.32 -10.92
C GLY A 303 -13.14 4.40 -9.42
N MET A 304 -13.11 3.28 -8.70
CA MET A 304 -12.74 3.17 -7.28
C MET A 304 -11.39 2.48 -7.05
N ASP A 305 -10.68 2.18 -8.15
CA ASP A 305 -9.39 1.51 -8.17
C ASP A 305 -8.35 2.42 -8.85
N VAL A 306 -7.10 2.43 -8.38
CA VAL A 306 -5.99 3.16 -9.04
C VAL A 306 -4.67 2.40 -8.93
N ASP A 307 -3.94 2.36 -10.05
CA ASP A 307 -2.57 1.85 -10.10
C ASP A 307 -1.56 3.00 -9.88
N LEU A 308 -0.71 2.84 -8.87
CA LEU A 308 0.27 3.84 -8.45
C LEU A 308 1.68 3.26 -8.53
N SER A 309 2.64 4.08 -8.96
CA SER A 309 4.05 3.68 -8.96
C SER A 309 4.58 3.48 -7.54
N TYR A 310 5.49 2.54 -7.37
CA TYR A 310 6.31 2.46 -6.16
C TYR A 310 7.27 3.65 -6.04
N ILE A 311 7.63 4.01 -4.80
CA ILE A 311 8.68 4.98 -4.52
C ILE A 311 10.03 4.34 -4.78
N THR A 312 10.73 4.86 -5.78
CA THR A 312 12.03 4.38 -6.21
C THR A 312 13.11 5.41 -5.93
N LYS A 313 14.35 4.95 -5.77
CA LYS A 313 15.53 5.82 -5.59
C LYS A 313 15.84 6.66 -6.83
N SER A 314 15.34 6.26 -7.99
CA SER A 314 15.41 7.04 -9.23
C SER A 314 14.02 7.20 -9.84
N PRO A 315 13.61 8.42 -10.22
CA PRO A 315 12.32 8.65 -10.90
C PRO A 315 12.17 7.86 -12.21
N LYS A 316 13.29 7.50 -12.86
CA LYS A 316 13.29 6.70 -14.10
C LYS A 316 12.84 5.25 -13.89
N ASP A 317 12.86 4.77 -12.65
CA ASP A 317 12.45 3.40 -12.31
C ASP A 317 10.94 3.31 -11.98
N ALA A 318 10.15 4.38 -12.16
CA ALA A 318 8.70 4.33 -11.98
C ALA A 318 8.08 3.27 -12.91
N PHE A 319 7.16 2.46 -12.38
CA PHE A 319 6.58 1.30 -13.07
C PHE A 319 7.61 0.26 -13.58
N MET A 320 8.83 0.23 -13.03
CA MET A 320 9.71 -0.92 -13.17
C MET A 320 9.40 -1.99 -12.14
N ALA A 321 9.53 -3.25 -12.53
CA ALA A 321 9.30 -4.38 -11.63
C ALA A 321 10.31 -4.41 -10.48
N MET A 322 9.82 -4.23 -9.26
CA MET A 322 10.57 -4.25 -8.00
C MET A 322 10.65 -5.65 -7.38
N ASP A 323 9.90 -6.63 -7.90
CA ASP A 323 9.87 -8.02 -7.44
C ASP A 323 10.80 -8.96 -8.23
N LYS A 324 11.38 -8.52 -9.34
CA LYS A 324 12.27 -9.32 -10.20
C LYS A 324 13.70 -9.45 -9.64
N THR A 325 13.81 -9.87 -8.39
CA THR A 325 15.06 -10.20 -7.69
C THR A 325 15.14 -11.69 -7.42
N ASN A 326 16.35 -12.23 -7.23
CA ASN A 326 16.51 -13.60 -6.74
C ASN A 326 16.32 -13.72 -5.21
N ASN A 327 15.96 -12.61 -4.53
CA ASN A 327 15.80 -12.54 -3.08
C ASN A 327 14.32 -12.70 -2.69
N ILE A 328 14.06 -12.96 -1.41
CA ILE A 328 12.73 -12.95 -0.78
C ILE A 328 12.17 -11.53 -0.58
N TYR A 329 13.01 -10.51 -0.76
CA TYR A 329 12.69 -9.09 -0.62
C TYR A 329 12.66 -8.38 -1.98
N ALA A 330 12.07 -7.19 -1.97
CA ALA A 330 12.03 -6.29 -3.12
C ALA A 330 13.44 -5.84 -3.56
N SER A 331 13.49 -5.30 -4.77
CA SER A 331 14.67 -4.67 -5.36
C SER A 331 15.23 -3.58 -4.47
N SER A 332 16.56 -3.49 -4.40
CA SER A 332 17.25 -2.41 -3.71
C SER A 332 17.01 -1.02 -4.34
N LYS A 333 16.39 -0.97 -5.52
CA LYS A 333 15.90 0.27 -6.17
C LYS A 333 14.66 0.85 -5.48
N LEU A 334 13.88 0.04 -4.77
CA LEU A 334 12.75 0.50 -3.97
C LEU A 334 13.28 1.32 -2.79
N ASP A 335 12.75 2.52 -2.59
CA ASP A 335 12.89 3.22 -1.32
C ASP A 335 11.82 2.68 -0.36
N ALA A 336 12.15 1.54 0.25
CA ALA A 336 11.20 0.81 1.08
C ALA A 336 10.75 1.60 2.31
N ALA A 337 11.64 2.39 2.92
CA ALA A 337 11.30 3.18 4.09
C ALA A 337 10.31 4.29 3.74
N ALA A 338 10.52 4.99 2.62
CA ALA A 338 9.57 5.95 2.09
C ALA A 338 8.25 5.27 1.67
N GLN A 339 8.32 4.12 1.00
CA GLN A 339 7.16 3.35 0.57
C GLN A 339 6.29 2.89 1.75
N TRP A 340 6.89 2.53 2.88
CA TRP A 340 6.13 2.20 4.09
C TRP A 340 5.38 3.40 4.65
N LYS A 341 6.00 4.59 4.65
CA LYS A 341 5.34 5.82 5.12
C LYS A 341 4.14 6.20 4.25
N ILE A 342 4.26 6.12 2.92
CA ILE A 342 3.15 6.43 2.02
C ILE A 342 1.98 5.46 2.20
N PHE A 343 2.21 4.15 2.41
CA PHE A 343 1.12 3.22 2.71
C PHE A 343 0.36 3.59 3.98
N LYS A 344 1.08 3.99 5.04
CA LYS A 344 0.43 4.51 6.25
C LYS A 344 -0.39 5.76 5.94
N ALA A 345 0.18 6.71 5.20
CA ALA A 345 -0.51 7.93 4.80
C ALA A 345 -1.77 7.65 3.97
N THR A 346 -1.73 6.69 3.05
CA THR A 346 -2.89 6.32 2.21
C THR A 346 -4.09 5.86 3.05
N PHE A 347 -3.87 5.05 4.10
CA PHE A 347 -4.94 4.65 5.02
C PHE A 347 -5.38 5.76 5.98
N ASP A 348 -4.50 6.71 6.31
CA ASP A 348 -4.83 7.87 7.14
C ASP A 348 -5.66 8.92 6.37
N ILE A 349 -5.42 9.06 5.06
CA ILE A 349 -6.02 10.10 4.20
C ILE A 349 -7.44 9.73 3.79
N ALA A 350 -7.68 8.48 3.40
CA ALA A 350 -8.94 8.07 2.80
C ALA A 350 -9.42 6.69 3.27
N PRO A 351 -10.73 6.40 3.14
CA PRO A 351 -11.26 5.06 3.36
C PRO A 351 -10.83 4.14 2.22
N VAL A 352 -9.66 3.53 2.38
CA VAL A 352 -9.10 2.51 1.48
C VAL A 352 -9.50 1.15 1.97
N GLU A 353 -10.03 0.27 1.11
CA GLU A 353 -10.40 -1.12 1.44
C GLU A 353 -9.17 -2.01 1.55
N VAL A 354 -8.36 -2.00 0.50
CA VAL A 354 -7.28 -2.95 0.23
C VAL A 354 -6.25 -2.29 -0.68
N ILE A 355 -4.99 -2.68 -0.52
CA ILE A 355 -3.92 -2.40 -1.46
C ILE A 355 -3.37 -3.74 -1.95
N TYR A 356 -3.39 -4.00 -3.26
CA TYR A 356 -2.78 -5.20 -3.83
C TYR A 356 -1.33 -4.94 -4.19
N ILE A 357 -0.45 -5.86 -3.77
CA ILE A 357 0.99 -5.81 -4.00
C ILE A 357 1.57 -7.20 -4.27
N ASN A 358 2.82 -7.26 -4.71
CA ASN A 358 3.57 -8.51 -4.77
C ASN A 358 4.08 -8.97 -3.38
N ARG A 359 4.32 -10.29 -3.18
CA ARG A 359 4.83 -10.83 -1.91
C ARG A 359 6.16 -10.23 -1.49
N LYS A 360 7.08 -10.02 -2.43
CA LYS A 360 8.41 -9.47 -2.09
C LYS A 360 8.30 -8.05 -1.56
N ILE A 361 7.32 -7.29 -2.07
CA ILE A 361 6.97 -5.97 -1.55
C ILE A 361 6.35 -6.10 -0.16
N LYS A 362 5.43 -7.05 0.05
CA LYS A 362 4.82 -7.31 1.37
C LYS A 362 5.88 -7.67 2.42
N ASN A 363 6.80 -8.58 2.09
CA ASN A 363 7.93 -8.95 2.95
C ASN A 363 8.80 -7.75 3.30
N GLU A 364 9.07 -6.89 2.31
CA GLU A 364 9.84 -5.67 2.52
C GLU A 364 9.08 -4.68 3.43
N MET A 365 7.76 -4.52 3.29
CA MET A 365 6.97 -3.68 4.19
C MET A 365 6.92 -4.21 5.62
N CYS A 366 6.81 -5.53 5.81
CA CYS A 366 6.96 -6.16 7.11
C CYS A 366 8.33 -5.84 7.74
N ARG A 367 9.41 -5.89 6.95
CA ARG A 367 10.76 -5.55 7.41
C ARG A 367 10.84 -4.07 7.82
N GLN A 368 10.28 -3.16 7.03
CA GLN A 368 10.25 -1.73 7.35
C GLN A 368 9.43 -1.44 8.60
N ALA A 369 8.28 -2.09 8.78
CA ALA A 369 7.45 -1.93 9.97
C ALA A 369 8.16 -2.40 11.25
N LEU A 370 8.95 -3.47 11.17
CA LEU A 370 9.80 -3.92 12.27
C LEU A 370 10.94 -2.93 12.56
N LEU A 371 11.62 -2.45 11.50
CA LEU A 371 12.73 -1.49 11.62
C LEU A 371 12.29 -0.14 12.19
N SER A 372 11.08 0.32 11.86
CA SER A 372 10.52 1.58 12.40
C SER A 372 9.93 1.42 13.80
N GLY A 373 9.85 0.20 14.33
CA GLY A 373 9.17 -0.10 15.59
C GLY A 373 7.64 0.00 15.53
N ASP A 374 7.06 0.16 14.33
CA ASP A 374 5.61 0.16 14.12
C ASP A 374 5.00 -1.22 14.40
N LEU A 375 5.78 -2.28 14.17
CA LEU A 375 5.44 -3.67 14.45
C LEU A 375 6.38 -4.22 15.54
N LYS A 376 5.84 -4.75 16.64
CA LYS A 376 6.67 -5.20 17.78
C LYS A 376 7.42 -6.51 17.51
N SER A 377 6.81 -7.37 16.71
CA SER A 377 7.38 -8.67 16.30
C SER A 377 6.73 -9.12 14.99
N ASN A 378 7.34 -10.06 14.29
CA ASN A 378 6.76 -10.61 13.07
C ASN A 378 5.48 -11.45 13.28
N LYS A 379 5.07 -11.64 14.54
CA LYS A 379 3.81 -12.29 14.96
C LYS A 379 2.79 -11.30 15.52
N ASP A 380 3.08 -10.00 15.55
CA ASP A 380 2.17 -8.98 16.03
C ASP A 380 0.97 -8.86 15.08
N THR A 381 -0.24 -9.08 15.61
CA THR A 381 -1.51 -9.00 14.89
C THR A 381 -2.42 -7.89 15.38
N SER A 382 -2.03 -7.16 16.43
CA SER A 382 -2.90 -6.20 17.13
C SER A 382 -2.49 -4.75 16.98
N SER A 383 -1.26 -4.47 16.54
CA SER A 383 -0.83 -3.09 16.29
C SER A 383 -1.57 -2.45 15.09
N PRO A 384 -1.65 -1.10 15.04
CA PRO A 384 -2.15 -0.41 13.85
C PRO A 384 -1.41 -0.79 12.57
N ALA A 385 -0.09 -1.03 12.67
CA ALA A 385 0.73 -1.49 11.56
C ALA A 385 0.33 -2.89 11.08
N ALA A 386 0.02 -3.80 12.00
CA ALA A 386 -0.53 -5.11 11.68
C ALA A 386 -1.86 -4.98 10.91
N GLY A 387 -2.72 -4.04 11.30
CA GLY A 387 -3.95 -3.71 10.56
C GLY A 387 -3.68 -3.27 9.12
N ILE A 388 -2.73 -2.36 8.91
CA ILE A 388 -2.32 -1.89 7.57
C ILE A 388 -1.76 -3.04 6.75
N LEU A 389 -0.81 -3.79 7.30
CA LEU A 389 -0.20 -4.94 6.64
C LEU A 389 -1.25 -5.98 6.27
N THR A 390 -2.25 -6.22 7.12
CA THR A 390 -3.36 -7.13 6.84
C THR A 390 -4.14 -6.75 5.59
N ARG A 391 -4.23 -5.45 5.30
CA ARG A 391 -4.93 -4.89 4.12
C ARG A 391 -4.01 -4.74 2.91
N LEU A 392 -2.71 -5.02 3.04
CA LEU A 392 -1.81 -5.23 1.91
C LEU A 392 -1.97 -6.67 1.41
N VAL A 393 -2.91 -6.90 0.51
CA VAL A 393 -3.21 -8.23 -0.03
C VAL A 393 -2.23 -8.59 -1.13
N VAL A 394 -1.74 -9.82 -1.12
CA VAL A 394 -0.73 -10.23 -2.08
C VAL A 394 -1.32 -10.91 -3.30
N VAL A 395 -0.78 -10.55 -4.46
CA VAL A 395 -1.05 -11.17 -5.76
C VAL A 395 0.29 -11.48 -6.43
N ASP A 396 0.80 -12.70 -6.26
CA ASP A 396 2.20 -13.07 -6.57
C ASP A 396 2.63 -12.88 -8.02
N ASN A 397 1.71 -13.05 -8.98
CA ASN A 397 2.02 -12.99 -10.40
C ASN A 397 1.81 -11.58 -11.02
N ASN A 398 1.57 -10.57 -10.19
CA ASN A 398 1.30 -9.20 -10.64
C ASN A 398 1.76 -8.19 -9.57
N HIS A 399 1.54 -6.89 -9.81
CA HIS A 399 1.82 -5.80 -8.85
C HIS A 399 3.28 -5.78 -8.36
N GLY A 400 4.20 -6.20 -9.22
CA GLY A 400 5.63 -6.12 -8.97
C GLY A 400 6.18 -4.73 -9.28
N ASP A 401 5.55 -4.02 -10.21
CA ASP A 401 5.92 -2.70 -10.73
C ASP A 401 5.02 -1.56 -10.28
N HIS A 402 3.85 -1.86 -9.73
CA HIS A 402 2.89 -0.91 -9.18
C HIS A 402 2.18 -1.50 -7.98
N TRP A 403 1.51 -0.64 -7.22
CA TRP A 403 0.54 -1.04 -6.20
C TRP A 403 -0.84 -0.57 -6.60
N HIS A 404 -1.82 -1.45 -6.44
CA HIS A 404 -3.21 -1.21 -6.79
C HIS A 404 -3.98 -0.84 -5.52
N VAL A 405 -4.57 0.35 -5.46
CA VAL A 405 -5.41 0.79 -4.34
C VAL A 405 -6.88 0.64 -4.69
N ARG A 406 -7.70 0.17 -3.75
CA ARG A 406 -9.16 0.21 -3.85
C ARG A 406 -9.78 0.96 -2.68
N MET A 407 -10.75 1.81 -2.98
CA MET A 407 -11.55 2.54 -1.98
C MET A 407 -12.59 1.62 -1.30
N ASP A 408 -12.84 1.86 -0.01
CA ASP A 408 -13.82 1.13 0.80
C ASP A 408 -15.25 1.57 0.50
N CYS A 409 -15.95 0.75 -0.28
CA CYS A 409 -17.35 0.95 -0.62
C CYS A 409 -18.27 0.97 0.61
N ASN A 410 -18.03 0.18 1.66
CA ASN A 410 -18.88 0.18 2.85
C ASN A 410 -18.79 1.51 3.59
N THR A 411 -17.57 1.98 3.82
CA THR A 411 -17.33 3.27 4.48
C THR A 411 -17.86 4.43 3.62
N LEU A 412 -17.63 4.41 2.30
CA LEU A 412 -18.16 5.46 1.42
C LEU A 412 -19.69 5.45 1.33
N LYS A 413 -20.34 4.28 1.48
CA LYS A 413 -21.80 4.18 1.58
C LYS A 413 -22.34 4.76 2.88
N SER A 414 -21.73 4.46 4.02
CA SER A 414 -22.18 4.99 5.32
C SER A 414 -22.05 6.51 5.38
N MET A 415 -21.05 7.07 4.69
CA MET A 415 -20.89 8.51 4.47
C MET A 415 -21.81 9.11 3.39
N LYS A 416 -22.67 8.30 2.75
CA LYS A 416 -23.56 8.67 1.64
C LYS A 416 -22.84 9.24 0.40
N LEU A 417 -21.57 8.89 0.21
CA LEU A 417 -20.73 9.38 -0.88
C LEU A 417 -20.83 8.48 -2.12
N GLN A 418 -20.84 7.15 -1.93
CA GLN A 418 -20.92 6.17 -3.02
C GLN A 418 -22.03 5.14 -2.76
N THR A 419 -23.29 5.59 -2.82
CA THR A 419 -24.45 4.77 -2.42
C THR A 419 -24.70 3.54 -3.31
N LYS A 420 -24.24 3.57 -4.57
CA LYS A 420 -24.53 2.54 -5.59
C LYS A 420 -23.39 1.53 -5.83
N CYS A 421 -22.25 1.68 -5.17
CA CYS A 421 -21.17 0.69 -5.29
C CYS A 421 -21.61 -0.64 -4.65
N ILE A 422 -20.99 -1.76 -5.00
CA ILE A 422 -21.24 -3.05 -4.34
C ILE A 422 -19.90 -3.52 -3.75
N PRO A 423 -19.81 -3.72 -2.42
CA PRO A 423 -18.60 -4.21 -1.78
C PRO A 423 -18.15 -5.53 -2.39
N HIS A 424 -16.84 -5.72 -2.51
CA HIS A 424 -16.26 -6.98 -2.95
C HIS A 424 -15.52 -7.63 -1.79
N PRO A 425 -16.08 -8.69 -1.17
CA PRO A 425 -15.47 -9.30 0.01
C PRO A 425 -14.00 -9.64 -0.21
N GLN A 426 -13.12 -9.04 0.59
CA GLN A 426 -11.70 -9.39 0.64
C GLN A 426 -11.46 -10.41 1.74
N ARG A 427 -10.69 -11.45 1.42
CA ARG A 427 -10.18 -12.38 2.42
C ARG A 427 -8.87 -11.84 2.96
N PHE A 428 -8.89 -11.36 4.20
CA PHE A 428 -7.69 -10.92 4.89
C PHE A 428 -7.09 -12.10 5.67
N VAL A 429 -5.79 -12.35 5.47
CA VAL A 429 -5.04 -13.47 6.10
C VAL A 429 -4.10 -12.99 7.21
N GLY A 430 -4.31 -11.75 7.68
CA GLY A 430 -3.45 -11.09 8.67
C GLY A 430 -2.21 -10.42 8.06
N PRO A 431 -1.26 -9.97 8.90
CA PRO A 431 -0.08 -9.22 8.46
C PRO A 431 0.90 -10.02 7.59
N GLU A 432 0.89 -11.35 7.71
CA GLU A 432 1.74 -12.28 6.95
C GLU A 432 3.26 -12.04 7.08
N CYS A 433 3.72 -11.51 8.21
CA CYS A 433 5.13 -11.18 8.41
C CYS A 433 5.99 -12.36 8.90
N GLN A 434 5.44 -13.57 9.08
CA GLN A 434 6.12 -14.66 9.79
C GLN A 434 7.41 -15.14 9.12
N ARG A 435 7.60 -14.86 7.82
CA ARG A 435 8.81 -15.22 7.06
C ARG A 435 9.89 -14.13 7.06
N VAL A 436 9.64 -13.00 7.71
CA VAL A 436 10.56 -11.86 7.76
C VAL A 436 11.37 -11.90 9.05
N SER A 437 12.69 -11.75 8.90
CA SER A 437 13.67 -11.66 9.98
C SER A 437 14.53 -10.42 9.75
N LEU A 438 14.90 -9.72 10.83
CA LEU A 438 15.83 -8.60 10.78
C LEU A 438 17.31 -9.04 10.78
N LYS A 439 17.58 -10.32 11.05
CA LYS A 439 18.93 -10.90 11.08
C LYS A 439 19.57 -10.97 9.70
#